data_AF-A0A6A4FQ62-F1
#
_entry.id   AF-A0A6A4FQ62-F1
#
_cell.length_a   1.000
_cell.length_b   1.000
_cell.length_c   1.000
_cell.angle_alpha   90.00
_cell.angle_beta   90.00
_cell.angle_gamma   90.00
#
_symmetry.space_group_name_H-M   'P 1'
#
loop_
_entity.id
_entity.type
_entity.pdbx_description
1 polymer ?
#
loop_
_entity_poly.entity_id
_entity_poly.type
_entity_poly.pdbx_seq_one_letter_code
_entity_poly.pdbx_strand_id
1 'polypeptide(L)'
;MEALFSGVGETEDDDYRDVTFKSSVEFKPQAPWTTPPRESKRRRGSVSSVSSSSTPTVTDPPSEPPAKRHRPAQDRRRSVLDRKEYSELALDELALVETPGREMMSWRQYGILLKFAPGTANAIEQTTGFPDYTPNLAKVTEVEAVRTRWDPASFKVLCDLAPWDDMFNQRLKFLILHQLDHLNAQAKSSLVDIVDFMWKHRRAFWLTGHWFFIDHRLDDYSAELHADRKKECDTAKKNYKKLLDDKVRDGLPESVLEEPGIWTFPAKVCSWIWMDKSQLNDQGRPFSLADQLRIVD
;
A
#
# COMPACT_ATOMS: atom_id res chain seq x y z
N MET A 1 -14.33 -7.61 66.38
CA MET A 1 -13.85 -6.89 67.57
C MET A 1 -12.48 -6.34 67.19
N GLU A 2 -12.26 -5.04 67.38
CA GLU A 2 -10.99 -4.30 67.24
C GLU A 2 -10.17 -4.46 65.93
N ALA A 3 -9.78 -3.31 65.39
CA ALA A 3 -8.66 -3.16 64.46
C ALA A 3 -7.55 -2.38 65.18
N LEU A 4 -6.29 -2.53 64.77
CA LEU A 4 -5.22 -1.64 65.18
C LEU A 4 -4.44 -1.12 63.97
N PHE A 5 -4.47 0.21 63.85
CA PHE A 5 -3.43 1.04 63.25
C PHE A 5 -2.21 1.07 64.21
N SER A 6 -1.05 1.67 63.95
CA SER A 6 -0.56 2.57 62.88
C SER A 6 0.99 2.52 62.86
N GLY A 7 1.60 3.00 61.78
CA GLY A 7 3.02 3.37 61.74
C GLY A 7 3.23 4.42 60.66
N VAL A 8 3.36 5.69 61.07
CA VAL A 8 3.43 6.85 60.16
C VAL A 8 4.73 7.61 60.38
N GLY A 9 5.35 8.03 59.28
CA GLY A 9 6.27 9.18 59.24
C GLY A 9 7.73 8.85 58.88
N GLU A 10 8.44 9.67 58.11
CA GLU A 10 8.03 10.85 57.32
C GLU A 10 8.88 10.98 56.03
N THR A 11 8.35 11.74 55.08
CA THR A 11 9.00 12.43 53.94
C THR A 11 10.49 12.22 53.64
N GLU A 12 10.79 11.84 52.39
CA GLU A 12 11.66 12.67 51.54
C GLU A 12 10.89 13.04 50.26
N ASP A 13 11.34 14.11 49.59
CA ASP A 13 10.57 14.87 48.59
C ASP A 13 11.25 14.77 47.21
N ASP A 14 10.55 14.24 46.19
CA ASP A 14 11.06 14.08 44.82
C ASP A 14 10.08 14.68 43.80
N ASP A 15 10.06 16.02 43.79
CA ASP A 15 9.17 16.89 43.02
C ASP A 15 9.56 16.96 41.53
N TYR A 16 9.65 15.80 40.86
CA TYR A 16 9.90 15.71 39.41
C TYR A 16 8.65 16.04 38.58
N ARG A 17 8.34 17.33 38.55
CA ARG A 17 7.17 17.93 37.89
C ARG A 17 7.12 17.66 36.39
N ASP A 18 5.89 17.51 35.91
CA ASP A 18 5.39 17.76 34.55
C ASP A 18 6.35 18.53 33.63
N VAL A 19 7.24 17.79 32.95
CA VAL A 19 7.93 18.30 31.76
C VAL A 19 6.96 18.21 30.60
N THR A 20 6.09 19.21 30.51
CA THR A 20 5.14 19.37 29.42
C THR A 20 5.90 19.33 28.10
N PHE A 21 5.79 18.21 27.36
CA PHE A 21 6.59 17.96 26.17
C PHE A 21 6.11 18.84 25.01
N LYS A 22 6.60 20.08 24.98
CA LYS A 22 6.34 21.04 23.90
C LYS A 22 6.94 20.50 22.61
N SER A 23 6.09 19.88 21.80
CA SER A 23 6.40 19.44 20.44
C SER A 23 6.61 20.65 19.51
N SER A 24 7.72 21.38 19.69
CA SER A 24 8.22 22.38 18.76
C SER A 24 8.85 21.73 17.51
N VAL A 25 8.15 20.73 16.96
CA VAL A 25 8.33 20.18 15.64
C VAL A 25 7.01 20.46 14.92
N GLU A 26 7.03 21.42 14.01
CA GLU A 26 5.87 21.72 13.17
C GLU A 26 5.62 20.51 12.26
N PHE A 27 4.74 19.60 12.70
CA PHE A 27 4.31 18.46 11.89
C PHE A 27 3.53 18.99 10.70
N LYS A 28 4.25 19.26 9.61
CA LYS A 28 3.67 19.51 8.29
C LYS A 28 3.23 18.15 7.74
N PRO A 29 1.92 17.82 7.73
CA PRO A 29 1.47 16.58 7.12
C PRO A 29 1.88 16.60 5.64
N GLN A 30 2.64 15.59 5.20
CA GLN A 30 2.78 15.37 3.77
C GLN A 30 1.38 15.03 3.23
N ALA A 31 0.96 15.73 2.17
CA ALA A 31 -0.31 15.47 1.54
C ALA A 31 -0.35 13.99 1.08
N PRO A 32 -1.40 13.21 1.41
CA PRO A 32 -1.55 11.85 0.92
C PRO A 32 -1.41 11.80 -0.62
N TRP A 33 -0.73 10.76 -1.11
CA TRP A 33 -0.30 10.63 -2.51
C TRP A 33 -1.47 10.31 -3.46
N THR A 34 -2.36 11.28 -3.66
CA THR A 34 -3.48 11.20 -4.59
C THR A 34 -3.01 11.36 -6.05
N THR A 35 -3.80 10.82 -6.99
CA THR A 35 -3.50 10.94 -8.42
C THR A 35 -3.54 12.41 -8.85
N PRO A 36 -2.50 12.94 -9.53
CA PRO A 36 -2.51 14.35 -9.97
C PRO A 36 -3.67 14.59 -10.98
N PRO A 37 -4.53 15.60 -10.75
CA PRO A 37 -5.72 15.82 -11.58
C PRO A 37 -5.37 15.99 -13.07
N ARG A 38 -6.00 15.16 -13.92
CA ARG A 38 -5.82 15.25 -15.37
C ARG A 38 -6.92 16.09 -16.00
N GLU A 39 -6.55 17.29 -16.41
CA GLU A 39 -7.42 18.21 -17.14
C GLU A 39 -8.05 17.53 -18.37
N SER A 40 -9.36 17.68 -18.54
CA SER A 40 -10.09 17.00 -19.61
C SER A 40 -9.72 17.59 -20.97
N LYS A 41 -9.15 16.73 -21.83
CA LYS A 41 -8.57 17.14 -23.12
C LYS A 41 -9.64 17.63 -24.09
N ARG A 42 -9.93 18.94 -24.06
CA ARG A 42 -10.92 19.62 -24.91
C ARG A 42 -10.77 19.17 -26.37
N ARG A 43 -11.86 18.67 -26.96
CA ARG A 43 -11.94 18.40 -28.41
C ARG A 43 -11.79 19.73 -29.15
N ARG A 44 -10.61 19.98 -29.74
CA ARG A 44 -10.45 21.04 -30.74
C ARG A 44 -11.18 20.58 -32.01
N GLY A 45 -12.18 21.35 -32.44
CA GLY A 45 -13.02 20.98 -33.59
C GLY A 45 -12.24 20.95 -34.90
N SER A 46 -12.57 20.00 -35.76
CA SER A 46 -12.08 19.98 -37.15
C SER A 46 -12.81 21.05 -37.96
N VAL A 47 -12.06 21.95 -38.58
CA VAL A 47 -12.54 22.78 -39.69
C VAL A 47 -11.94 22.23 -41.00
N SER A 48 -12.74 22.22 -42.06
CA SER A 48 -12.42 21.58 -43.34
C SER A 48 -12.08 22.61 -44.43
N SER A 49 -11.17 22.27 -45.34
CA SER A 49 -10.78 23.09 -46.51
C SER A 49 -10.19 22.21 -47.63
N VAL A 50 -10.28 22.67 -48.88
CA VAL A 50 -10.17 21.86 -50.13
C VAL A 50 -9.62 22.71 -51.29
N SER A 51 -8.91 22.22 -52.32
CA SER A 51 -8.36 20.86 -52.61
C SER A 51 -6.84 21.00 -52.97
N SER A 52 -6.21 20.59 -54.10
CA SER A 52 -6.57 19.80 -55.31
C SER A 52 -5.31 19.50 -56.14
N SER A 53 -5.18 18.27 -56.68
CA SER A 53 -4.25 17.82 -57.76
C SER A 53 -2.73 17.95 -57.47
N SER A 54 -1.79 17.15 -58.03
CA SER A 54 -1.80 16.18 -59.15
C SER A 54 -0.87 14.96 -58.88
N THR A 55 -0.93 13.92 -59.72
CA THR A 55 0.00 12.76 -59.81
C THR A 55 0.99 12.95 -61.00
N PRO A 56 2.17 12.28 -61.10
CA PRO A 56 2.30 10.81 -61.27
C PRO A 56 3.51 10.08 -60.61
N THR A 57 3.23 8.83 -60.23
CA THR A 57 4.03 7.58 -60.37
C THR A 57 5.57 7.57 -60.38
N VAL A 58 6.16 6.95 -59.34
CA VAL A 58 7.30 5.99 -59.43
C VAL A 58 7.02 4.83 -58.46
N THR A 59 7.42 3.61 -58.80
CA THR A 59 7.27 2.40 -57.95
C THR A 59 8.53 2.08 -57.15
N ASP A 60 8.36 1.77 -55.86
CA ASP A 60 9.39 1.18 -54.98
C ASP A 60 8.74 0.12 -54.06
N PRO A 61 9.51 -0.83 -53.49
CA PRO A 61 8.98 -1.98 -52.74
C PRO A 61 8.50 -1.60 -51.31
N PRO A 62 7.69 -2.48 -50.65
CA PRO A 62 7.14 -2.20 -49.33
C PRO A 62 8.20 -2.28 -48.22
N SER A 63 8.73 -1.11 -47.81
CA SER A 63 9.59 -0.97 -46.64
C SER A 63 8.89 -1.38 -45.34
N GLU A 64 9.65 -1.97 -44.41
CA GLU A 64 9.17 -2.30 -43.06
C GLU A 64 8.62 -1.06 -42.32
N PRO A 65 7.60 -1.23 -41.45
CA PRO A 65 7.07 -0.13 -40.66
C PRO A 65 8.15 0.39 -39.68
N PRO A 66 8.49 1.69 -39.71
CA PRO A 66 9.63 2.19 -38.96
C PRO A 66 9.44 2.01 -37.45
N ALA A 67 10.46 1.46 -36.79
CA ALA A 67 10.52 1.31 -35.34
C ALA A 67 10.13 2.63 -34.65
N LYS A 68 9.26 2.54 -33.64
CA LYS A 68 8.64 3.72 -32.97
C LYS A 68 9.73 4.63 -32.39
N ARG A 69 10.04 5.72 -33.09
CA ARG A 69 11.07 6.69 -32.69
C ARG A 69 10.90 7.11 -31.22
N HIS A 70 11.97 6.95 -30.45
CA HIS A 70 12.05 7.32 -29.04
C HIS A 70 11.64 8.80 -28.86
N ARG A 71 10.83 9.10 -27.84
CA ARG A 71 10.30 10.45 -27.58
C ARG A 71 10.84 10.97 -26.25
N PRO A 72 11.76 11.96 -26.23
CA PRO A 72 12.36 12.48 -24.98
C PRO A 72 11.36 13.02 -23.94
N ALA A 73 10.13 13.37 -24.34
CA ALA A 73 9.06 13.75 -23.43
C ALA A 73 8.49 12.57 -22.60
N GLN A 74 8.77 11.32 -23.00
CA GLN A 74 8.40 10.12 -22.25
C GLN A 74 9.43 9.80 -21.16
N ASP A 75 10.72 10.06 -21.40
CA ASP A 75 11.79 9.83 -20.41
C ASP A 75 11.65 10.70 -19.15
N ARG A 76 11.11 11.91 -19.29
CA ARG A 76 10.79 12.79 -18.15
C ARG A 76 9.76 12.20 -17.17
N ARG A 77 9.02 11.18 -17.61
CA ARG A 77 8.02 10.44 -16.80
C ARG A 77 8.56 9.12 -16.24
N ARG A 78 9.84 8.83 -16.46
CA ARG A 78 10.55 7.64 -16.01
C ARG A 78 11.63 8.06 -15.04
N SER A 79 11.85 7.29 -13.98
CA SER A 79 12.99 7.49 -13.08
C SER A 79 14.33 7.23 -13.79
N VAL A 80 15.44 7.34 -13.04
CA VAL A 80 16.75 6.97 -13.59
C VAL A 80 16.85 5.45 -13.68
N LEU A 81 16.42 4.72 -12.63
CA LEU A 81 16.53 3.25 -12.61
C LEU A 81 15.48 2.54 -13.47
N ASP A 82 14.31 3.14 -13.75
CA ASP A 82 13.33 2.61 -14.71
C ASP A 82 13.96 2.45 -16.11
N ARG A 83 14.85 3.37 -16.50
CA ARG A 83 15.51 3.36 -17.81
C ARG A 83 16.48 2.19 -17.98
N LYS A 84 16.98 1.60 -16.88
CA LYS A 84 17.77 0.37 -16.87
C LYS A 84 16.87 -0.86 -16.94
N GLU A 85 17.33 -1.91 -17.61
CA GLU A 85 16.77 -3.26 -17.41
C GLU A 85 17.31 -3.88 -16.12
N TYR A 86 16.59 -4.88 -15.59
CA TYR A 86 16.86 -5.44 -14.26
C TYR A 86 18.30 -5.98 -14.11
N SER A 87 18.86 -6.55 -15.18
CA SER A 87 20.23 -7.07 -15.25
C SER A 87 21.33 -6.00 -15.30
N GLU A 88 20.98 -4.71 -15.39
CA GLU A 88 21.90 -3.57 -15.45
C GLU A 88 21.97 -2.80 -14.10
N LEU A 89 21.24 -3.28 -13.09
CA LEU A 89 21.19 -2.70 -11.76
C LEU A 89 22.36 -3.19 -10.90
N ALA A 90 23.09 -2.26 -10.29
CA ALA A 90 24.10 -2.56 -9.28
C ALA A 90 23.45 -2.94 -7.92
N LEU A 91 24.23 -3.49 -6.98
CA LEU A 91 23.71 -3.98 -5.70
C LEU A 91 23.06 -2.89 -4.83
N ASP A 92 23.59 -1.67 -4.90
CA ASP A 92 23.03 -0.47 -4.28
C ASP A 92 21.73 -0.01 -4.97
N GLU A 93 21.66 -0.08 -6.30
CA GLU A 93 20.44 0.20 -7.07
C GLU A 93 19.35 -0.87 -6.86
N LEU A 94 19.74 -2.13 -6.61
CA LEU A 94 18.84 -3.21 -6.17
C LEU A 94 18.35 -3.02 -4.74
N ALA A 95 19.06 -2.26 -3.89
CA ALA A 95 18.63 -1.89 -2.54
C ALA A 95 17.82 -0.58 -2.49
N LEU A 96 17.89 0.26 -3.53
CA LEU A 96 17.27 1.59 -3.52
C LEU A 96 15.74 1.55 -3.57
N VAL A 97 15.12 2.44 -2.79
CA VAL A 97 13.71 2.82 -2.90
C VAL A 97 13.64 4.20 -3.54
N GLU A 98 13.28 4.31 -4.84
CA GLU A 98 13.11 5.61 -5.48
C GLU A 98 11.78 6.26 -5.04
N THR A 99 11.83 7.51 -4.56
CA THR A 99 10.62 8.31 -4.32
C THR A 99 10.14 8.95 -5.64
N PRO A 100 8.94 8.63 -6.15
CA PRO A 100 8.47 9.18 -7.43
C PRO A 100 8.15 10.68 -7.34
N GLY A 101 8.72 11.47 -8.25
CA GLY A 101 8.35 12.87 -8.42
C GLY A 101 6.95 13.05 -9.04
N ARG A 102 6.34 14.23 -8.86
CA ARG A 102 4.94 14.53 -9.30
C ARG A 102 4.62 14.29 -10.79
N GLU A 103 5.61 14.23 -11.68
CA GLU A 103 5.42 13.92 -13.11
C GLU A 103 5.79 12.48 -13.51
N MET A 104 6.33 11.72 -12.56
CA MET A 104 6.82 10.35 -12.76
C MET A 104 5.65 9.37 -12.82
N MET A 105 5.70 8.44 -13.77
CA MET A 105 4.67 7.41 -13.96
C MET A 105 5.17 6.01 -13.58
N SER A 106 6.50 5.82 -13.53
CA SER A 106 7.18 4.58 -13.20
C SER A 106 8.57 4.83 -12.60
N TRP A 107 8.93 4.03 -11.59
CA TRP A 107 10.14 4.11 -10.76
C TRP A 107 10.47 2.72 -10.19
N ARG A 108 11.68 2.50 -9.65
CA ARG A 108 12.05 1.22 -9.02
C ARG A 108 12.01 1.28 -7.50
N GLN A 109 11.57 0.19 -6.88
CA GLN A 109 11.71 -0.07 -5.45
C GLN A 109 12.36 -1.43 -5.27
N TYR A 110 13.48 -1.48 -4.52
CA TYR A 110 14.32 -2.67 -4.38
C TYR A 110 14.63 -3.31 -5.75
N GLY A 111 14.91 -2.49 -6.77
CA GLY A 111 15.11 -2.95 -8.15
C GLY A 111 13.87 -3.42 -8.93
N ILE A 112 12.68 -3.57 -8.34
CA ILE A 112 11.45 -3.93 -9.07
C ILE A 112 10.80 -2.68 -9.66
N LEU A 113 10.45 -2.69 -10.95
CA LEU A 113 9.77 -1.57 -11.61
C LEU A 113 8.31 -1.46 -11.18
N LEU A 114 7.95 -0.33 -10.60
CA LEU A 114 6.61 0.03 -10.19
C LEU A 114 5.93 1.00 -11.16
N LYS A 115 4.61 1.11 -11.03
CA LYS A 115 3.73 2.08 -11.68
C LYS A 115 2.50 2.35 -10.81
N PHE A 116 1.83 3.47 -11.05
CA PHE A 116 0.52 3.74 -10.44
C PHE A 116 -0.55 2.73 -10.89
N ALA A 117 -1.38 2.26 -9.96
CA ALA A 117 -2.35 1.20 -10.19
C ALA A 117 -3.73 1.75 -10.64
N PRO A 118 -4.43 1.02 -11.52
CA PRO A 118 -4.39 1.30 -12.96
C PRO A 118 -4.83 2.73 -13.33
N GLY A 119 -4.17 3.34 -14.33
CA GLY A 119 -4.51 4.70 -14.81
C GLY A 119 -5.60 4.77 -15.89
N THR A 120 -6.74 4.08 -15.74
CA THR A 120 -7.90 4.18 -16.65
C THR A 120 -8.88 5.28 -16.22
N ALA A 121 -9.72 5.76 -17.13
CA ALA A 121 -10.69 6.84 -16.84
C ALA A 121 -11.81 6.46 -15.84
N ASN A 122 -11.98 5.14 -15.59
CA ASN A 122 -12.92 4.59 -14.62
C ASN A 122 -12.18 3.87 -13.48
N ALA A 123 -10.90 4.20 -13.25
CA ALA A 123 -10.15 3.64 -12.14
C ALA A 123 -10.71 4.17 -10.82
N ILE A 124 -10.99 3.25 -9.88
CA ILE A 124 -11.29 3.61 -8.49
C ILE A 124 -10.06 4.32 -7.94
N GLU A 125 -10.21 5.48 -7.29
CA GLU A 125 -9.08 6.13 -6.61
C GLU A 125 -8.62 5.28 -5.42
N GLN A 126 -7.33 5.33 -5.06
CA GLN A 126 -6.86 4.61 -3.87
C GLN A 126 -7.39 5.30 -2.61
N THR A 127 -7.72 4.51 -1.59
CA THR A 127 -8.15 5.03 -0.29
C THR A 127 -7.04 5.91 0.32
N THR A 128 -7.41 7.08 0.83
CA THR A 128 -6.48 8.03 1.46
C THR A 128 -5.60 7.34 2.51
N GLY A 129 -4.30 7.65 2.49
CA GLY A 129 -3.30 7.06 3.38
C GLY A 129 -2.63 5.79 2.85
N PHE A 130 -3.22 5.10 1.87
CA PHE A 130 -2.65 3.86 1.32
C PHE A 130 -1.82 4.09 0.04
N PRO A 131 -0.77 3.28 -0.22
CA PRO A 131 0.03 3.36 -1.43
C PRO A 131 -0.78 2.98 -2.69
N ASP A 132 -0.64 3.78 -3.76
CA ASP A 132 -1.32 3.57 -5.05
C ASP A 132 -0.38 3.04 -6.14
N TYR A 133 0.42 2.01 -5.84
CA TYR A 133 1.39 1.46 -6.77
C TYR A 133 1.38 -0.07 -6.85
N THR A 134 1.87 -0.59 -7.97
CA THR A 134 1.97 -2.02 -8.24
C THR A 134 3.14 -2.36 -9.18
N PRO A 135 3.75 -3.55 -9.07
CA PRO A 135 4.76 -4.02 -10.03
C PRO A 135 4.31 -3.96 -11.48
N ASN A 136 5.23 -3.63 -12.38
CA ASN A 136 4.95 -3.48 -13.79
C ASN A 136 5.00 -4.82 -14.55
N LEU A 137 4.12 -5.75 -14.15
CA LEU A 137 3.98 -7.12 -14.67
C LEU A 137 3.57 -7.22 -16.17
N ALA A 138 3.65 -6.12 -16.92
CA ALA A 138 3.58 -6.09 -18.38
C ALA A 138 4.97 -6.26 -19.05
N LYS A 139 6.06 -6.11 -18.29
CA LYS A 139 7.42 -6.52 -18.69
C LYS A 139 7.68 -7.95 -18.20
N VAL A 140 8.23 -8.81 -19.07
CA VAL A 140 8.58 -10.21 -18.71
C VAL A 140 9.69 -10.24 -17.65
N THR A 141 10.73 -9.40 -17.80
CA THR A 141 11.84 -9.27 -16.85
C THR A 141 11.39 -8.94 -15.42
N GLU A 142 10.36 -8.10 -15.27
CA GLU A 142 9.81 -7.74 -13.96
C GLU A 142 8.93 -8.86 -13.38
N VAL A 143 8.25 -9.65 -14.21
CA VAL A 143 7.52 -10.88 -13.79
C VAL A 143 8.50 -11.94 -13.30
N GLU A 144 9.65 -12.08 -13.95
CA GLU A 144 10.72 -13.00 -13.55
C GLU A 144 11.38 -12.54 -12.24
N ALA A 145 11.65 -11.24 -12.09
CA ALA A 145 12.22 -10.67 -10.86
C ALA A 145 11.30 -10.79 -9.62
N VAL A 146 9.98 -10.67 -9.77
CA VAL A 146 9.06 -10.95 -8.64
C VAL A 146 8.86 -12.46 -8.39
N ARG A 147 9.02 -13.31 -9.43
CA ARG A 147 8.99 -14.77 -9.29
C ARG A 147 10.20 -15.28 -8.49
N THR A 148 11.42 -14.84 -8.80
CA THR A 148 12.63 -15.33 -8.12
C THR A 148 12.72 -14.93 -6.64
N ARG A 149 11.98 -13.88 -6.23
CA ARG A 149 11.86 -13.46 -4.83
C ARG A 149 10.81 -14.24 -4.05
N TRP A 150 9.82 -14.86 -4.71
CA TRP A 150 8.84 -15.71 -4.04
C TRP A 150 9.53 -16.91 -3.36
N ASP A 151 9.21 -17.14 -2.09
CA ASP A 151 9.86 -18.14 -1.25
C ASP A 151 8.83 -18.71 -0.25
N PRO A 152 8.23 -19.87 -0.57
CA PRO A 152 7.28 -20.54 0.31
C PRO A 152 7.81 -20.88 1.71
N ALA A 153 9.11 -21.11 1.87
CA ALA A 153 9.69 -21.47 3.16
C ALA A 153 9.81 -20.24 4.06
N SER A 154 10.40 -19.16 3.52
CA SER A 154 10.48 -17.87 4.22
C SER A 154 9.08 -17.31 4.55
N PHE A 155 8.10 -17.51 3.67
CA PHE A 155 6.72 -17.06 3.90
C PHE A 155 5.96 -17.87 4.96
N LYS A 156 6.24 -19.18 5.08
CA LYS A 156 5.70 -20.01 6.18
C LYS A 156 6.21 -19.50 7.53
N VAL A 157 7.52 -19.28 7.66
CA VAL A 157 8.12 -18.71 8.88
C VAL A 157 7.52 -17.34 9.23
N LEU A 158 7.23 -16.49 8.25
CA LEU A 158 6.51 -15.22 8.49
C LEU A 158 5.07 -15.45 8.97
N CYS A 159 4.34 -16.42 8.40
CA CYS A 159 2.99 -16.77 8.84
C CYS A 159 2.96 -17.32 10.28
N ASP A 160 3.99 -18.09 10.67
CA ASP A 160 4.10 -18.69 12.01
C ASP A 160 4.31 -17.63 13.11
N LEU A 161 4.82 -16.45 12.76
CA LEU A 161 4.90 -15.26 13.64
C LEU A 161 3.57 -14.52 13.79
N ALA A 162 2.56 -14.83 12.98
CA ALA A 162 1.23 -14.20 12.97
C ALA A 162 1.26 -12.64 13.01
N PRO A 163 1.94 -11.94 12.07
CA PRO A 163 2.13 -10.48 12.11
C PRO A 163 0.81 -9.68 12.13
N TRP A 164 -0.29 -10.28 11.67
CA TRP A 164 -1.63 -9.70 11.75
C TRP A 164 -2.22 -9.64 13.18
N ASP A 165 -1.72 -10.46 14.11
CA ASP A 165 -2.01 -10.36 15.56
C ASP A 165 -1.27 -9.15 16.14
N ASP A 166 0.01 -8.98 15.82
CA ASP A 166 0.80 -7.82 16.24
C ASP A 166 0.23 -6.51 15.69
N MET A 167 -0.12 -6.46 14.40
CA MET A 167 -0.81 -5.33 13.78
C MET A 167 -2.11 -4.98 14.52
N PHE A 168 -2.90 -5.99 14.92
CA PHE A 168 -4.12 -5.76 15.72
C PHE A 168 -3.81 -5.31 17.15
N ASN A 169 -2.75 -5.83 17.77
CA ASN A 169 -2.35 -5.48 19.12
C ASN A 169 -1.74 -4.07 19.21
N GLN A 170 -1.11 -3.58 18.14
CA GLN A 170 -0.50 -2.24 18.07
C GLN A 170 -1.45 -1.15 17.57
N ARG A 171 -2.61 -1.51 17.02
CA ARG A 171 -3.63 -0.55 16.54
C ARG A 171 -4.04 0.48 17.60
N LEU A 172 -4.51 1.64 17.16
CA LEU A 172 -5.13 2.66 18.02
C LEU A 172 -6.42 2.12 18.67
N LYS A 173 -6.47 2.20 20.00
CA LYS A 173 -7.58 1.64 20.84
C LYS A 173 -8.47 2.73 21.45
N PHE A 174 -8.27 3.98 21.07
CA PHE A 174 -9.00 5.15 21.52
C PHE A 174 -9.52 5.93 20.31
N LEU A 175 -10.59 6.70 20.53
CA LEU A 175 -11.17 7.62 19.56
C LEU A 175 -10.37 8.93 19.58
N ILE A 176 -10.11 9.51 18.41
CA ILE A 176 -9.36 10.76 18.22
C ILE A 176 -10.29 11.89 17.76
N LEU A 177 -11.30 11.57 16.95
CA LEU A 177 -12.23 12.55 16.37
C LEU A 177 -13.50 12.72 17.23
N HIS A 178 -13.88 11.69 18.00
CA HIS A 178 -15.09 11.64 18.83
C HIS A 178 -14.75 11.34 20.29
N GLN A 179 -15.63 11.74 21.20
CA GLN A 179 -15.56 11.36 22.62
C GLN A 179 -16.53 10.22 22.88
N LEU A 180 -16.06 9.16 23.55
CA LEU A 180 -16.84 7.95 23.79
C LEU A 180 -18.15 8.26 24.53
N ASP A 181 -18.18 9.22 25.45
CA ASP A 181 -19.38 9.55 26.24
C ASP A 181 -20.45 10.35 25.49
N HIS A 182 -20.11 10.91 24.33
CA HIS A 182 -21.10 11.47 23.41
C HIS A 182 -21.74 10.41 22.49
N LEU A 183 -21.24 9.16 22.50
CA LEU A 183 -21.84 8.06 21.75
C LEU A 183 -22.94 7.38 22.58
N ASN A 184 -24.11 7.19 21.95
CA ASN A 184 -25.22 6.44 22.54
C ASN A 184 -24.88 4.94 22.67
N ALA A 185 -25.69 4.19 23.44
CA ALA A 185 -25.45 2.77 23.71
C ALA A 185 -25.39 1.90 22.44
N GLN A 186 -26.18 2.22 21.41
CA GLN A 186 -26.17 1.50 20.13
C GLN A 186 -24.86 1.74 19.35
N ALA A 187 -24.38 2.98 19.28
CA ALA A 187 -23.09 3.32 18.68
C ALA A 187 -21.92 2.67 19.44
N LYS A 188 -21.98 2.62 20.78
CA LYS A 188 -21.02 1.89 21.61
C LYS A 188 -21.04 0.38 21.32
N SER A 189 -22.20 -0.25 21.11
CA SER A 189 -22.28 -1.66 20.68
C SER A 189 -21.73 -1.86 19.27
N SER A 190 -22.06 -0.97 18.33
CA SER A 190 -21.57 -1.04 16.95
C SER A 190 -20.04 -0.99 16.87
N LEU A 191 -19.38 -0.20 17.72
CA LEU A 191 -17.92 -0.19 17.85
C LEU A 191 -17.36 -1.55 18.30
N VAL A 192 -18.01 -2.23 19.25
CA VAL A 192 -17.60 -3.58 19.70
C VAL A 192 -17.72 -4.57 18.55
N ASP A 193 -18.83 -4.57 17.81
CA ASP A 193 -19.04 -5.47 16.67
C ASP A 193 -18.02 -5.24 15.53
N ILE A 194 -17.66 -3.97 15.28
CA ILE A 194 -16.64 -3.60 14.29
C ILE A 194 -15.25 -4.09 14.73
N VAL A 195 -14.88 -3.91 16.00
CA VAL A 195 -13.59 -4.36 16.55
C VAL A 195 -13.49 -5.89 16.62
N ASP A 196 -14.59 -6.59 16.91
CA ASP A 196 -14.69 -8.05 16.85
C ASP A 196 -14.53 -8.57 15.41
N PHE A 197 -15.16 -7.91 14.43
CA PHE A 197 -14.92 -8.23 13.02
C PHE A 197 -13.46 -8.00 12.63
N MET A 198 -12.87 -6.85 13.02
CA MET A 198 -11.46 -6.54 12.78
C MET A 198 -10.54 -7.61 13.39
N TRP A 199 -10.82 -8.10 14.60
CA TRP A 199 -10.10 -9.22 15.21
C TRP A 199 -10.22 -10.51 14.39
N LYS A 200 -11.45 -10.90 14.04
CA LYS A 200 -11.74 -12.14 13.29
C LYS A 200 -11.15 -12.15 11.88
N HIS A 201 -11.00 -10.98 11.25
CA HIS A 201 -10.53 -10.83 9.88
C HIS A 201 -9.18 -10.10 9.74
N ARG A 202 -8.44 -9.89 10.84
CA ARG A 202 -7.15 -9.16 10.88
C ARG A 202 -6.13 -9.65 9.84
N ARG A 203 -6.08 -10.97 9.60
CA ARG A 203 -5.22 -11.57 8.58
C ARG A 203 -5.58 -11.11 7.16
N ALA A 204 -6.87 -10.97 6.85
CA ALA A 204 -7.33 -10.44 5.57
C ALA A 204 -7.03 -8.93 5.41
N PHE A 205 -7.13 -8.14 6.48
CA PHE A 205 -6.66 -6.74 6.49
C PHE A 205 -5.15 -6.68 6.19
N TRP A 206 -4.33 -7.42 6.94
CA TRP A 206 -2.87 -7.45 6.75
C TRP A 206 -2.48 -7.92 5.35
N LEU A 207 -3.08 -9.01 4.83
CA LEU A 207 -2.83 -9.51 3.47
C LEU A 207 -3.25 -8.53 2.36
N THR A 208 -4.19 -7.62 2.63
CA THR A 208 -4.61 -6.57 1.68
C THR A 208 -3.68 -5.34 1.75
N GLY A 209 -3.13 -5.05 2.93
CA GLY A 209 -2.08 -4.03 3.13
C GLY A 209 -0.70 -4.47 2.65
N HIS A 210 -0.41 -5.78 2.71
CA HIS A 210 0.87 -6.40 2.38
C HIS A 210 0.73 -7.38 1.21
N TRP A 211 0.33 -6.90 0.04
CA TRP A 211 0.07 -7.73 -1.13
C TRP A 211 1.35 -8.00 -1.95
N PHE A 212 1.99 -9.14 -1.68
CA PHE A 212 3.16 -9.66 -2.42
C PHE A 212 2.76 -10.52 -3.63
N PHE A 213 3.69 -10.71 -4.57
CA PHE A 213 3.54 -11.67 -5.67
C PHE A 213 3.69 -13.11 -5.18
N ILE A 214 2.92 -14.05 -5.75
CA ILE A 214 3.03 -15.49 -5.51
C ILE A 214 3.14 -16.18 -6.86
N ASP A 215 4.18 -16.98 -7.07
CA ASP A 215 4.25 -17.82 -8.26
C ASP A 215 3.43 -19.11 -8.05
N HIS A 216 2.14 -19.02 -8.37
CA HIS A 216 1.12 -20.10 -8.29
C HIS A 216 1.42 -21.35 -9.15
N ARG A 217 2.65 -21.49 -9.67
CA ARG A 217 3.14 -22.59 -10.51
C ARG A 217 4.39 -23.26 -9.93
N LEU A 218 4.91 -22.76 -8.81
CA LEU A 218 6.13 -23.26 -8.17
C LEU A 218 5.87 -24.59 -7.44
N ASP A 219 4.82 -24.63 -6.62
CA ASP A 219 4.35 -25.80 -5.89
C ASP A 219 2.84 -25.68 -5.59
N ASP A 220 2.21 -26.78 -5.16
CA ASP A 220 0.77 -26.82 -4.85
C ASP A 220 0.41 -25.83 -3.73
N TYR A 221 1.27 -25.67 -2.73
CA TYR A 221 1.11 -24.70 -1.66
C TYR A 221 1.00 -23.25 -2.19
N SER A 222 1.82 -22.88 -3.17
CA SER A 222 1.77 -21.56 -3.81
C SER A 222 0.50 -21.39 -4.67
N ALA A 223 -0.01 -22.46 -5.28
CA ALA A 223 -1.25 -22.44 -6.03
C ALA A 223 -2.47 -22.25 -5.10
N GLU A 224 -2.56 -23.03 -4.02
CA GLU A 224 -3.59 -22.94 -2.99
C GLU A 224 -3.58 -21.56 -2.31
N LEU A 225 -2.40 -21.13 -1.79
CA LEU A 225 -2.25 -19.85 -1.12
C LEU A 225 -2.65 -18.66 -2.01
N HIS A 226 -2.29 -18.69 -3.30
CA HIS A 226 -2.67 -17.64 -4.24
C HIS A 226 -4.19 -17.56 -4.44
N ALA A 227 -4.87 -18.71 -4.53
CA ALA A 227 -6.32 -18.77 -4.69
C ALA A 227 -7.08 -18.36 -3.41
N ASP A 228 -6.73 -18.97 -2.27
CA ASP A 228 -7.44 -18.74 -1.01
C ASP A 228 -7.17 -17.34 -0.43
N ARG A 229 -5.94 -16.80 -0.54
CA ARG A 229 -5.65 -15.40 -0.15
C ARG A 229 -6.61 -14.42 -0.83
N LYS A 230 -6.86 -14.59 -2.13
CA LYS A 230 -7.80 -13.71 -2.84
C LYS A 230 -9.24 -13.89 -2.34
N LYS A 231 -9.71 -15.14 -2.23
CA LYS A 231 -11.06 -15.49 -1.77
C LYS A 231 -11.36 -15.01 -0.36
N GLU A 232 -10.39 -15.13 0.54
CA GLU A 232 -10.40 -14.60 1.91
C GLU A 232 -10.53 -13.08 1.92
N CYS A 233 -9.63 -12.36 1.25
CA CYS A 233 -9.65 -10.89 1.23
C CYS A 233 -10.91 -10.32 0.57
N ASP A 234 -11.36 -10.89 -0.56
CA ASP A 234 -12.61 -10.46 -1.23
C ASP A 234 -13.83 -10.69 -0.33
N THR A 235 -13.88 -11.82 0.39
CA THR A 235 -14.98 -12.15 1.32
C THR A 235 -14.97 -11.25 2.55
N ALA A 236 -13.82 -11.03 3.17
CA ALA A 236 -13.68 -10.14 4.32
C ALA A 236 -14.05 -8.70 3.96
N LYS A 237 -13.54 -8.17 2.83
CA LYS A 237 -13.85 -6.81 2.36
C LYS A 237 -15.33 -6.61 2.06
N LYS A 238 -16.00 -7.61 1.44
CA LYS A 238 -17.45 -7.59 1.18
C LYS A 238 -18.26 -7.61 2.49
N ASN A 239 -17.93 -8.52 3.40
CA ASN A 239 -18.66 -8.69 4.66
C ASN A 239 -18.46 -7.48 5.58
N TYR A 240 -17.25 -6.90 5.59
CA TYR A 240 -16.95 -5.70 6.38
C TYR A 240 -17.71 -4.47 5.88
N LYS A 241 -17.72 -4.22 4.56
CA LYS A 241 -18.55 -3.13 4.03
C LYS A 241 -20.02 -3.31 4.41
N LYS A 242 -20.57 -4.53 4.30
CA LYS A 242 -21.95 -4.78 4.74
C LYS A 242 -22.14 -4.48 6.22
N LEU A 243 -21.20 -4.88 7.09
CA LEU A 243 -21.25 -4.57 8.52
C LEU A 243 -21.29 -3.06 8.76
N LEU A 244 -20.41 -2.28 8.12
CA LEU A 244 -20.39 -0.82 8.28
C LEU A 244 -21.68 -0.17 7.76
N ASP A 245 -22.13 -0.55 6.55
CA ASP A 245 -23.38 -0.08 5.95
C ASP A 245 -24.61 -0.42 6.83
N ASP A 246 -24.60 -1.59 7.47
CA ASP A 246 -25.60 -2.01 8.44
C ASP A 246 -25.53 -1.15 9.72
N LYS A 247 -24.34 -0.93 10.30
CA LYS A 247 -24.19 -0.15 11.54
C LYS A 247 -24.55 1.32 11.36
N VAL A 248 -24.25 1.92 10.22
CA VAL A 248 -24.63 3.31 9.90
C VAL A 248 -26.15 3.44 9.84
N ARG A 249 -26.83 2.56 9.09
CA ARG A 249 -28.30 2.52 9.02
C ARG A 249 -28.93 2.30 10.40
N ASP A 250 -28.30 1.47 11.23
CA ASP A 250 -28.76 1.15 12.59
C ASP A 250 -28.33 2.23 13.62
N GLY A 251 -27.84 3.41 13.19
CA GLY A 251 -27.67 4.61 14.03
C GLY A 251 -26.24 4.96 14.46
N LEU A 252 -25.21 4.33 13.90
CA LEU A 252 -23.82 4.78 14.06
C LEU A 252 -23.56 6.03 13.19
N PRO A 253 -23.04 7.14 13.73
CA PRO A 253 -22.68 8.29 12.91
C PRO A 253 -21.55 7.95 11.92
N GLU A 254 -21.70 8.27 10.64
CA GLU A 254 -20.73 7.94 9.59
C GLU A 254 -19.31 8.45 9.89
N SER A 255 -19.20 9.61 10.54
CA SER A 255 -17.91 10.19 10.95
C SER A 255 -17.11 9.30 11.89
N VAL A 256 -17.74 8.39 12.65
CA VAL A 256 -17.05 7.43 13.53
C VAL A 256 -16.29 6.38 12.72
N LEU A 257 -16.60 6.20 11.43
CA LEU A 257 -15.84 5.31 10.52
C LEU A 257 -14.53 5.93 10.03
N GLU A 258 -14.37 7.26 10.13
CA GLU A 258 -13.13 7.99 9.83
C GLU A 258 -12.13 7.98 11.00
N GLU A 259 -12.47 7.33 12.11
CA GLU A 259 -11.59 7.18 13.27
C GLU A 259 -10.39 6.29 12.95
N PRO A 260 -9.13 6.71 13.20
CA PRO A 260 -7.95 5.90 12.93
C PRO A 260 -7.88 4.54 13.67
N GLY A 261 -8.70 4.35 14.71
CA GLY A 261 -8.89 3.05 15.38
C GLY A 261 -9.83 2.08 14.65
N ILE A 262 -10.52 2.53 13.60
CA ILE A 262 -11.44 1.75 12.76
C ILE A 262 -10.75 1.49 11.42
N TRP A 263 -10.33 0.26 11.19
CA TRP A 263 -9.60 -0.09 9.97
C TRP A 263 -10.49 -0.04 8.74
N THR A 264 -9.96 0.49 7.64
CA THR A 264 -10.61 0.49 6.33
C THR A 264 -9.80 -0.37 5.35
N PHE A 265 -10.46 -1.22 4.57
CA PHE A 265 -9.80 -1.93 3.47
C PHE A 265 -9.46 -0.94 2.34
N PRO A 266 -8.21 -0.91 1.84
CA PRO A 266 -7.85 -0.02 0.74
C PRO A 266 -8.61 -0.39 -0.53
N ALA A 267 -8.95 0.61 -1.34
CA ALA A 267 -9.68 0.41 -2.60
C ALA A 267 -8.95 -0.59 -3.53
N LYS A 268 -7.63 -0.43 -3.65
CA LYS A 268 -6.70 -1.32 -4.37
C LYS A 268 -5.79 -2.03 -3.36
N VAL A 269 -5.34 -3.25 -3.66
CA VAL A 269 -4.35 -3.95 -2.84
C VAL A 269 -3.04 -3.16 -2.78
N CYS A 270 -2.43 -3.11 -1.60
CA CYS A 270 -1.20 -2.34 -1.36
C CYS A 270 0.01 -3.24 -1.59
N SER A 271 0.86 -2.89 -2.57
CA SER A 271 1.88 -3.82 -3.06
C SER A 271 3.13 -3.84 -2.17
N TRP A 272 3.30 -4.89 -1.36
CA TRP A 272 4.56 -5.09 -0.62
C TRP A 272 5.63 -5.65 -1.55
N ILE A 273 6.70 -4.87 -1.72
CA ILE A 273 7.85 -5.23 -2.55
C ILE A 273 8.92 -5.85 -1.65
N TRP A 274 9.15 -7.16 -1.80
CA TRP A 274 10.21 -7.86 -1.10
C TRP A 274 11.58 -7.46 -1.64
N MET A 275 12.58 -7.40 -0.76
CA MET A 275 13.98 -7.15 -1.09
C MET A 275 14.57 -8.25 -1.99
N ASP A 276 15.67 -7.94 -2.68
CA ASP A 276 16.44 -8.97 -3.38
C ASP A 276 17.22 -9.85 -2.40
N LYS A 277 17.41 -11.14 -2.71
CA LYS A 277 18.17 -12.07 -1.86
C LYS A 277 19.66 -11.72 -1.76
N SER A 278 20.17 -10.83 -2.62
CA SER A 278 21.49 -10.23 -2.54
C SER A 278 21.62 -9.06 -1.55
N GLN A 279 20.51 -8.49 -1.04
CA GLN A 279 20.55 -7.44 -0.03
C GLN A 279 20.86 -8.04 1.35
N LEU A 280 21.95 -7.57 1.97
CA LEU A 280 22.43 -8.06 3.26
C LEU A 280 22.23 -7.01 4.35
N ASN A 281 21.89 -7.47 5.56
CA ASN A 281 21.87 -6.66 6.77
C ASN A 281 23.30 -6.45 7.36
N ASP A 282 23.40 -5.70 8.46
CA ASP A 282 24.67 -5.39 9.14
C ASP A 282 25.48 -6.63 9.59
N GLN A 283 24.86 -7.82 9.63
CA GLN A 283 25.52 -9.09 9.95
C GLN A 283 26.00 -9.85 8.70
N GLY A 284 25.88 -9.26 7.51
CA GLY A 284 26.22 -9.90 6.23
C GLY A 284 25.24 -11.01 5.83
N ARG A 285 23.99 -10.98 6.31
CA ARG A 285 22.96 -12.00 6.06
C ARG A 285 21.78 -11.43 5.26
N PRO A 286 21.15 -12.19 4.35
CA PRO A 286 19.93 -11.76 3.68
C PRO A 286 18.83 -11.37 4.68
N PHE A 287 18.10 -10.28 4.42
CA PHE A 287 16.99 -9.84 5.26
C PHE A 287 15.86 -10.88 5.28
N SER A 288 15.48 -11.36 6.46
CA SER A 288 14.29 -12.22 6.60
C SER A 288 13.02 -11.42 6.29
N LEU A 289 11.94 -12.08 5.88
CA LEU A 289 10.67 -11.37 5.61
C LEU A 289 10.11 -10.65 6.86
N ALA A 290 10.45 -11.10 8.06
CA ALA A 290 10.08 -10.42 9.31
C ALA A 290 10.90 -9.14 9.53
N ASP A 291 12.17 -9.13 9.14
CA ASP A 291 13.00 -7.91 9.18
C ASP A 291 12.61 -6.92 8.08
N GLN A 292 12.20 -7.43 6.90
CA GLN A 292 11.64 -6.60 5.83
C GLN A 292 10.28 -5.99 6.22
N LEU A 293 9.48 -6.69 7.02
CA LEU A 293 8.18 -6.19 7.49
C LEU A 293 8.37 -4.99 8.44
N ARG A 294 9.32 -5.07 9.38
CA ARG A 294 9.73 -3.99 10.30
C ARG A 294 10.31 -2.72 9.63
N ILE A 295 10.39 -2.70 8.30
CA ILE A 295 10.86 -1.58 7.48
C ILE A 295 9.69 -0.95 6.68
N VAL A 296 8.51 -1.59 6.66
CA VAL A 296 7.32 -1.12 5.92
C VAL A 296 6.06 -0.92 6.77
N ASP A 297 5.96 -1.59 7.93
CA ASP A 297 5.03 -1.28 9.03
C ASP A 297 5.66 -0.24 9.99
#